data_AF-A0A945R1K9-F1
#
_entry.id   AF-A0A945R1K9-F1
#
_cell.length_a   1.000
_cell.length_b   1.000
_cell.length_c   1.000
_cell.angle_alpha   90.00
_cell.angle_beta   90.00
_cell.angle_gamma   90.00
#
_symmetry.space_group_name_H-M   'P 1'
#
loop_
_entity.id
_entity.type
_entity.pdbx_description
1 polymer ?
#
loop_
_entity_poly.entity_id
_entity_poly.type
_entity_poly.pdbx_seq_one_letter_code
_entity_poly.pdbx_strand_id
1 'polypeptide(L)'
;MTYDQDLASALPDAIDPVALETLRTRVQQEIETGLLPSSQFALAYRGQLIAFETFGAASNQALYPIFSATKAITSALSWLSMQAGALDLEAPVANWIPAFKEGDKSLVTVQHLLTHTAGFPNAPFRPTDYFDVERRQARFQQWRLEWPPGSRFVYHPTSSLWA
;
A
#
# COMPACT_ATOMS: atom_id res chain seq x y z
N MET A 1 -13.20 -5.06 -19.10
CA MET A 1 -12.00 -5.08 -19.98
C MET A 1 -11.43 -6.47 -19.95
N THR A 2 -11.27 -7.10 -21.11
CA THR A 2 -10.51 -8.35 -21.25
C THR A 2 -9.06 -7.96 -21.53
N TYR A 3 -8.19 -8.09 -20.53
CA TYR A 3 -6.77 -7.73 -20.63
C TYR A 3 -5.99 -8.58 -21.65
N ASP A 4 -6.61 -9.63 -22.19
CA ASP A 4 -6.02 -10.50 -23.23
C ASP A 4 -5.64 -9.73 -24.51
N GLN A 5 -6.32 -8.62 -24.81
CA GLN A 5 -5.99 -7.78 -25.97
C GLN A 5 -4.76 -6.89 -25.75
N ASP A 6 -4.32 -6.72 -24.50
CA ASP A 6 -3.16 -5.89 -24.13
C ASP A 6 -1.88 -6.72 -23.97
N LEU A 7 -1.96 -8.05 -24.13
CA LEU A 7 -0.82 -8.95 -24.03
C LEU A 7 0.14 -8.77 -25.21
N ALA A 8 1.42 -8.93 -24.91
CA ALA A 8 2.47 -8.97 -25.92
C ALA A 8 2.21 -10.09 -26.92
N SER A 9 2.29 -9.76 -28.21
CA SER A 9 2.13 -10.75 -29.29
C SER A 9 3.25 -11.77 -29.34
N ALA A 10 4.39 -11.47 -28.70
CA ALA A 10 5.54 -12.36 -28.55
C ALA A 10 6.26 -12.07 -27.24
N LEU A 11 6.94 -13.09 -26.70
CA LEU A 11 7.78 -12.94 -25.52
C LEU A 11 9.04 -12.10 -25.87
N PRO A 12 9.35 -11.03 -25.13
CA PRO A 12 10.59 -10.28 -25.38
C PRO A 12 11.83 -11.13 -25.08
N ASP A 13 12.90 -10.99 -25.87
CA ASP A 13 14.18 -11.73 -25.69
C ASP A 13 14.79 -11.61 -24.28
N ALA A 14 14.48 -10.52 -23.57
CA ALA A 14 14.92 -10.27 -22.21
C ALA A 14 14.21 -11.17 -21.16
N ILE A 15 13.15 -11.86 -21.54
CA ILE A 15 12.36 -12.71 -20.66
C ILE A 15 12.67 -14.17 -20.98
N ASP A 16 13.26 -14.85 -20.01
CA ASP A 16 13.51 -16.29 -20.11
C ASP A 16 12.19 -17.08 -20.08
N PRO A 17 11.83 -17.81 -21.16
CA PRO A 17 10.61 -18.60 -21.21
C PRO A 17 10.58 -19.70 -20.14
N VAL A 18 11.74 -20.26 -19.76
CA VAL A 18 11.83 -21.33 -18.74
C VAL A 18 11.52 -20.76 -17.36
N ALA A 19 12.01 -19.56 -17.05
CA ALA A 19 11.72 -18.88 -15.79
C ALA A 19 10.23 -18.51 -15.67
N LEU A 20 9.62 -18.04 -16.76
CA LEU A 20 8.18 -17.74 -16.78
C LEU A 20 7.34 -19.00 -16.55
N GLU A 21 7.70 -20.12 -17.18
CA GLU A 21 7.00 -21.40 -16.96
C GLU A 21 7.21 -21.94 -15.55
N THR A 22 8.39 -21.72 -14.97
CA THR A 22 8.67 -22.05 -13.55
C THR A 22 7.76 -21.28 -12.61
N LEU A 23 7.52 -19.98 -12.86
CA LEU A 23 6.56 -19.18 -12.09
C LEU A 23 5.15 -19.75 -12.19
N ARG A 24 4.67 -20.05 -13.41
CA ARG A 24 3.33 -20.64 -13.62
C ARG A 24 3.18 -21.95 -12.86
N THR A 25 4.15 -22.85 -13.02
CA THR A 25 4.17 -24.14 -12.33
C THR A 25 4.12 -23.96 -10.81
N ARG A 26 4.89 -23.01 -10.26
CA ARG A 26 4.89 -22.76 -8.82
C ARG A 26 3.54 -22.22 -8.33
N VAL A 27 2.91 -21.31 -9.07
CA VAL A 27 1.58 -20.76 -8.73
C VAL A 27 0.51 -21.85 -8.79
N GLN A 28 0.52 -22.67 -9.84
CA GLN A 28 -0.39 -23.82 -9.98
C GLN A 28 -0.26 -24.80 -8.81
N GLN A 29 0.96 -25.08 -8.34
CA GLN A 29 1.18 -25.94 -7.17
C GLN A 29 0.52 -25.40 -5.88
N GLU A 30 0.47 -24.08 -5.66
CA GLU A 30 -0.24 -23.52 -4.48
C GLU A 30 -1.75 -23.80 -4.52
N ILE A 31 -2.31 -23.93 -5.73
CA ILE A 31 -3.72 -24.30 -5.92
C ILE A 31 -3.91 -25.80 -5.70
N GLU A 32 -3.07 -26.63 -6.32
CA GLU A 32 -3.18 -28.09 -6.26
C GLU A 32 -2.96 -28.65 -4.86
N THR A 33 -2.07 -28.04 -4.10
CA THR A 33 -1.83 -28.39 -2.69
C THR A 33 -2.94 -27.90 -1.75
N GLY A 34 -3.88 -27.09 -2.25
CA GLY A 34 -4.97 -26.52 -1.47
C GLY A 34 -4.56 -25.37 -0.55
N LEU A 35 -3.34 -24.82 -0.70
CA LEU A 35 -2.87 -23.67 0.09
C LEU A 35 -3.69 -22.41 -0.22
N LEU A 36 -4.00 -22.19 -1.50
CA LEU A 36 -4.77 -21.05 -1.97
C LEU A 36 -5.96 -21.53 -2.83
N PRO A 37 -7.17 -20.97 -2.65
CA PRO A 37 -8.31 -21.29 -3.51
C PRO A 37 -8.17 -20.69 -4.92
N SER A 38 -7.39 -19.62 -5.06
CA SER A 38 -7.04 -18.99 -6.33
C SER A 38 -5.81 -18.10 -6.18
N SER A 39 -5.15 -17.80 -7.29
CA SER A 39 -4.02 -16.87 -7.37
C SER A 39 -3.99 -16.21 -8.74
N GLN A 40 -3.58 -14.95 -8.80
CA GLN A 40 -3.45 -14.20 -10.04
C GLN A 40 -2.10 -13.49 -10.08
N PHE A 41 -1.45 -13.48 -11.24
CA PHE A 41 -0.25 -12.67 -11.46
C PHE A 41 -0.30 -11.93 -12.79
N ALA A 42 0.44 -10.82 -12.84
CA ALA A 42 0.71 -10.06 -14.04
C ALA A 42 2.22 -9.84 -14.17
N LEU A 43 2.77 -10.01 -15.37
CA LEU A 43 4.15 -9.67 -15.71
C LEU A 43 4.13 -8.60 -16.80
N ALA A 44 4.81 -7.49 -16.56
CA ALA A 44 4.99 -6.43 -17.55
C ALA A 44 6.46 -6.08 -17.71
N TYR A 45 6.89 -5.75 -18.92
CA TYR A 45 8.23 -5.29 -19.24
C TYR A 45 8.17 -4.10 -20.19
N ARG A 46 8.86 -3.02 -19.83
CA ARG A 46 8.91 -1.77 -20.62
C ARG A 46 7.53 -1.25 -21.06
N GLY A 47 6.56 -1.31 -20.13
CA GLY A 47 5.19 -0.83 -20.36
C GLY A 47 4.29 -1.79 -21.14
N GLN A 48 4.78 -2.97 -21.53
CA GLN A 48 4.00 -3.98 -22.23
C GLN A 48 3.67 -5.14 -21.28
N LEU A 49 2.40 -5.55 -21.24
CA LEU A 49 1.95 -6.70 -20.47
C LEU A 49 2.37 -7.97 -21.21
N ILE A 50 3.13 -8.86 -20.56
CA ILE A 50 3.65 -10.11 -21.13
C ILE A 50 2.75 -11.28 -20.77
N ALA A 51 2.28 -11.32 -19.53
CA ALA A 51 1.42 -12.39 -19.01
C ALA A 51 0.43 -11.80 -18.01
N PHE A 52 -0.79 -12.32 -18.03
CA PHE A 52 -1.83 -12.03 -17.04
C PHE A 52 -2.70 -13.27 -16.88
N GLU A 53 -2.51 -13.98 -15.77
CA GLU A 53 -3.01 -15.34 -15.61
C GLU A 53 -3.64 -15.51 -14.23
N THR A 54 -4.81 -16.16 -14.19
CA THR A 54 -5.51 -16.52 -12.96
C THR A 54 -5.62 -18.04 -12.87
N PHE A 55 -5.35 -18.57 -11.68
CA PHE A 55 -5.34 -19.99 -11.36
C PHE A 55 -6.39 -20.29 -10.28
N GLY A 56 -6.94 -21.50 -10.30
CA GLY A 56 -7.92 -21.96 -9.32
C GLY A 56 -9.35 -21.46 -9.57
N ALA A 57 -10.09 -21.20 -8.51
CA ALA A 57 -11.54 -20.99 -8.56
C ALA A 57 -11.99 -19.57 -9.01
N ALA A 58 -11.07 -18.67 -9.32
CA ALA A 58 -11.37 -17.27 -9.65
C ALA A 58 -11.31 -17.01 -11.17
N SER A 59 -11.98 -15.93 -11.60
CA SER A 59 -11.85 -15.42 -12.97
C SER A 59 -10.80 -14.30 -13.06
N ASN A 60 -10.39 -13.97 -14.28
CA ASN A 60 -9.53 -12.81 -14.56
C ASN A 60 -10.13 -11.46 -14.11
N GLN A 61 -11.43 -11.38 -13.80
CA GLN A 61 -12.05 -10.16 -13.25
C GLN A 61 -12.13 -10.15 -11.71
N ALA A 62 -11.71 -11.23 -11.05
CA ALA A 62 -11.73 -11.30 -9.60
C ALA A 62 -10.83 -10.21 -8.99
N LEU A 63 -11.31 -9.57 -7.94
CA LEU A 63 -10.55 -8.58 -7.19
C LEU A 63 -10.08 -9.20 -5.87
N TYR A 64 -8.81 -8.97 -5.55
CA TYR A 64 -8.21 -9.39 -4.29
C TYR A 64 -7.93 -8.17 -3.41
N PRO A 65 -8.14 -8.27 -2.08
CA PRO A 65 -7.63 -7.25 -1.18
C PRO A 65 -6.10 -7.29 -1.21
N ILE A 66 -5.47 -6.21 -1.69
CA ILE A 66 -4.01 -6.11 -1.77
C ILE A 66 -3.36 -5.60 -0.46
N PHE A 67 -4.19 -5.33 0.57
CA PHE A 67 -3.80 -4.87 1.90
C PHE A 67 -2.72 -3.78 1.86
N SER A 68 -1.58 -4.00 2.50
CA SER A 68 -0.50 -3.02 2.62
C SER A 68 0.16 -2.63 1.29
N ALA A 69 -0.05 -3.36 0.19
CA ALA A 69 0.39 -2.90 -1.13
C ALA A 69 -0.29 -1.57 -1.53
N THR A 70 -1.44 -1.25 -0.93
CA THR A 70 -2.11 0.06 -1.07
C THR A 70 -1.20 1.23 -0.69
N LYS A 71 -0.25 1.05 0.24
CA LYS A 71 0.66 2.12 0.68
C LYS A 71 1.55 2.63 -0.46
N ALA A 72 1.92 1.79 -1.43
CA ALA A 72 2.68 2.23 -2.59
C ALA A 72 1.87 3.23 -3.44
N ILE A 73 0.56 2.98 -3.60
CA ILE A 73 -0.36 3.87 -4.32
C ILE A 73 -0.52 5.18 -3.55
N THR A 74 -0.77 5.13 -2.23
CA THR A 74 -0.87 6.32 -1.38
C THR A 74 0.43 7.16 -1.42
N SER A 75 1.60 6.52 -1.36
CA SER A 75 2.89 7.22 -1.47
C SER A 75 3.09 7.87 -2.83
N ALA A 76 2.66 7.25 -3.93
CA ALA A 76 2.70 7.86 -5.26
C ALA A 76 1.79 9.11 -5.34
N LEU A 77 0.59 9.06 -4.74
CA LEU A 77 -0.30 10.22 -4.65
C LEU A 77 0.27 11.34 -3.78
N SER A 78 0.94 10.99 -2.68
CA SER A 78 1.69 11.95 -1.87
C SER A 78 2.81 12.60 -2.68
N TRP A 79 3.51 11.84 -3.52
CA TRP A 79 4.54 12.37 -4.42
C TRP A 79 3.99 13.36 -5.44
N LEU A 80 2.87 13.06 -6.07
CA LEU A 80 2.19 13.99 -6.97
C LEU A 80 1.72 15.26 -6.23
N SER A 81 1.22 15.11 -5.00
CA SER A 81 0.84 16.25 -4.16
C SER A 81 2.03 17.14 -3.81
N MET A 82 3.20 16.55 -3.53
CA MET A 82 4.45 17.28 -3.32
C MET A 82 4.90 18.01 -4.57
N GLN A 83 4.85 17.35 -5.74
CA GLN A 83 5.15 17.98 -7.03
C GLN A 83 4.25 19.19 -7.32
N ALA A 84 2.97 19.12 -6.92
CA ALA A 84 2.02 20.22 -7.05
C ALA A 84 2.18 21.32 -5.98
N GLY A 85 3.12 21.18 -5.04
CA GLY A 85 3.33 22.12 -3.93
C GLY A 85 2.24 22.09 -2.84
N ALA A 86 1.35 21.08 -2.86
CA ALA A 86 0.26 20.93 -1.91
C ALA A 86 0.68 20.19 -0.61
N LEU A 87 1.81 19.50 -0.64
CA LEU A 87 2.35 18.71 0.47
C LEU A 87 3.86 18.95 0.59
N ASP A 88 4.37 19.04 1.82
CA ASP A 88 5.79 19.19 2.12
C ASP A 88 6.18 18.13 3.16
N LEU A 89 7.33 17.47 2.97
CA LEU A 89 7.84 16.41 3.84
C LEU A 89 8.10 16.91 5.26
N GLU A 90 8.61 18.13 5.39
CA GLU A 90 8.98 18.71 6.69
C GLU A 90 7.80 19.43 7.37
N ALA A 91 6.68 19.60 6.65
CA ALA A 91 5.50 20.21 7.23
C ALA A 91 4.91 19.35 8.35
N PRO A 92 4.52 19.96 9.48
CA PRO A 92 3.80 19.27 10.54
C PRO A 92 2.47 18.72 10.04
N VAL A 93 2.15 17.48 10.41
CA VAL A 93 0.84 16.85 10.13
C VAL A 93 -0.31 17.68 10.70
N ALA A 94 -0.03 18.41 11.79
CA ALA A 94 -0.92 19.35 12.45
C ALA A 94 -1.50 20.45 11.52
N ASN A 95 -0.88 20.70 10.36
CA ASN A 95 -1.40 21.62 9.34
C ASN A 95 -2.70 21.11 8.70
N TRP A 96 -2.88 19.79 8.60
CA TRP A 96 -4.05 19.16 8.01
C TRP A 96 -4.94 18.43 9.03
N ILE A 97 -4.34 17.89 10.09
CA ILE A 97 -5.05 17.14 11.13
C ILE A 97 -4.90 17.87 12.47
N PRO A 98 -5.86 18.72 12.88
CA PRO A 98 -5.75 19.53 14.08
C PRO A 98 -5.48 18.74 15.38
N ALA A 99 -5.94 17.49 15.46
CA ALA A 99 -5.67 16.59 16.59
C ALA A 99 -4.17 16.31 16.84
N PHE A 100 -3.29 16.61 15.88
CA PHE A 100 -1.84 16.52 16.04
C PHE A 100 -1.21 17.78 16.64
N LYS A 101 -1.95 18.88 16.84
CA LYS A 101 -1.39 20.14 17.39
C LYS A 101 -0.92 20.05 18.84
N GLU A 102 -1.38 19.06 19.60
CA GLU A 102 -1.15 18.98 21.04
C GLU A 102 0.01 18.06 21.42
N GLY A 103 0.88 18.55 22.31
CA GLY A 103 2.00 17.80 22.89
C GLY A 103 3.01 17.34 21.84
N ASP A 104 3.65 16.20 22.09
CA ASP A 104 4.72 15.67 21.23
C ASP A 104 4.25 15.28 19.83
N LYS A 105 2.92 15.13 19.61
CA LYS A 105 2.35 14.91 18.28
C LYS A 105 2.58 16.10 17.33
N SER A 106 2.76 17.29 17.87
CA SER A 106 2.98 18.51 17.07
C SER A 106 4.29 18.47 16.27
N LEU A 107 5.22 17.59 16.66
CA LEU A 107 6.51 17.36 16.00
C LEU A 107 6.45 16.31 14.88
N VAL A 108 5.29 15.68 14.67
CA VAL A 108 5.12 14.67 13.62
C VAL A 108 4.99 15.39 12.27
N THR A 109 5.87 15.08 11.34
CA THR A 109 5.89 15.62 9.98
C THR A 109 5.32 14.60 8.98
N VAL A 110 5.07 15.05 7.76
CA VAL A 110 4.66 14.17 6.66
C VAL A 110 5.71 13.08 6.40
N GLN A 111 7.00 13.43 6.45
CA GLN A 111 8.10 12.48 6.33
C GLN A 111 7.97 11.34 7.35
N HIS A 112 7.74 11.68 8.62
CA HIS A 112 7.61 10.68 9.68
C HIS A 112 6.48 9.67 9.44
N LEU A 113 5.38 10.08 8.80
CA LEU A 113 4.28 9.18 8.41
C LEU A 113 4.68 8.26 7.26
N LEU A 114 5.29 8.82 6.21
CA LEU A 114 5.71 8.10 5.01
C LEU A 114 6.82 7.09 5.29
N THR A 115 7.67 7.35 6.28
CA THR A 115 8.82 6.52 6.63
C THR A 115 8.60 5.64 7.86
N HIS A 116 7.40 5.57 8.42
CA HIS A 116 7.11 4.76 9.62
C HIS A 116 7.99 5.11 10.84
N THR A 117 8.28 6.39 11.04
CA THR A 117 9.10 6.91 12.15
C THR A 117 8.34 7.85 13.06
N ALA A 118 7.01 7.90 12.96
CA ALA A 118 6.17 8.87 13.68
C ALA A 118 5.98 8.60 15.19
N GLY A 119 6.38 7.42 15.69
CA GLY A 119 6.36 7.15 17.13
C GLY A 119 5.12 6.46 17.69
N PHE A 120 4.20 5.98 16.86
CA PHE A 120 2.91 5.41 17.32
C PHE A 120 2.40 4.23 16.46
N PRO A 121 3.24 3.22 16.17
CA PRO A 121 2.90 2.16 15.21
C PRO A 121 1.62 1.40 15.53
N ASN A 122 1.28 1.25 16.81
CA ASN A 122 0.10 0.50 17.25
C ASN A 122 -1.05 1.39 17.72
N ALA A 123 -1.05 2.68 17.35
CA ALA A 123 -2.10 3.58 17.77
C ALA A 123 -3.49 3.05 17.37
N PRO A 124 -4.43 2.94 18.32
CA PRO A 124 -5.68 2.23 18.09
C PRO A 124 -6.57 3.00 17.13
N PHE A 125 -7.13 2.29 16.16
CA PHE A 125 -8.15 2.80 15.26
C PHE A 125 -9.15 1.72 14.90
N ARG A 126 -10.43 1.98 15.15
CA ARG A 126 -11.49 1.02 14.84
C ARG A 126 -11.88 1.16 13.36
N PRO A 127 -12.02 0.06 12.61
CA PRO A 127 -12.48 0.11 11.21
C PRO A 127 -13.80 0.88 11.01
N THR A 128 -14.70 0.81 11.99
CA THR A 128 -15.98 1.53 11.99
C THR A 128 -15.85 3.05 12.01
N ASP A 129 -14.69 3.57 12.42
CA ASP A 129 -14.44 5.00 12.58
C ASP A 129 -13.81 5.59 11.29
N TYR A 130 -13.44 4.77 10.29
CA TYR A 130 -12.66 5.19 9.12
C TYR A 130 -13.31 6.29 8.27
N PHE A 131 -14.62 6.26 8.11
CA PHE A 131 -15.33 7.19 7.22
C PHE A 131 -15.98 8.37 7.95
N ASP A 132 -15.95 8.37 9.28
CA ASP A 132 -16.56 9.40 10.13
C ASP A 132 -15.49 10.38 10.62
N VAL A 133 -15.44 11.58 10.01
CA VAL A 133 -14.42 12.60 10.30
C VAL A 133 -14.32 12.93 11.79
N GLU A 134 -15.44 13.08 12.49
CA GLU A 134 -15.45 13.46 13.90
C GLU A 134 -14.86 12.35 14.77
N ARG A 135 -15.27 11.10 14.51
CA ARG A 135 -14.69 9.94 15.21
C ARG A 135 -13.20 9.79 14.94
N ARG A 136 -12.76 10.00 13.69
CA ARG A 136 -11.32 9.96 13.35
C ARG A 136 -10.53 10.99 14.16
N GLN A 137 -10.99 12.24 14.20
CA GLN A 137 -10.34 13.30 14.97
C GLN A 137 -10.30 12.96 16.47
N ALA A 138 -11.41 12.48 17.04
CA ALA A 138 -11.46 12.04 18.43
C ALA A 138 -10.48 10.89 18.74
N ARG A 139 -10.26 9.97 17.78
CA ARG A 139 -9.23 8.91 17.91
C ARG A 139 -7.82 9.49 17.89
N PHE A 140 -7.51 10.35 16.93
CA PHE A 140 -6.19 10.98 16.83
C PHE A 140 -5.83 11.76 18.10
N GLN A 141 -6.79 12.41 18.76
CA GLN A 141 -6.57 13.08 20.05
C GLN A 141 -6.13 12.11 21.16
N GLN A 142 -6.64 10.88 21.15
CA GLN A 142 -6.29 9.83 22.13
C GLN A 142 -4.92 9.21 21.86
N TRP A 143 -4.36 9.37 20.66
CA TRP A 143 -3.05 8.82 20.34
C TRP A 143 -1.93 9.45 21.16
N ARG A 144 -0.97 8.61 21.53
CA ARG A 144 0.24 8.96 22.27
C ARG A 144 1.43 8.39 21.55
N LEU A 145 2.53 9.12 21.58
CA LEU A 145 3.79 8.64 21.05
C LEU A 145 4.42 7.71 22.09
N GLU A 146 4.90 6.57 21.61
CA GLU A 146 5.74 5.63 22.34
C GLU A 146 7.21 6.11 22.35
N TRP A 147 7.62 6.91 21.35
CA TRP A 147 8.94 7.55 21.24
C TRP A 147 8.89 8.83 20.40
N PRO A 148 9.91 9.71 20.50
CA PRO A 148 9.98 10.93 19.69
C PRO A 148 9.95 10.65 18.18
N PRO A 149 9.28 11.47 17.35
CA PRO A 149 9.28 11.28 15.90
C PRO A 149 10.70 11.28 15.33
N GLY A 150 10.96 10.43 14.33
CA GLY A 150 12.26 10.30 13.67
C GLY A 150 13.29 9.44 14.43
N SER A 151 13.07 9.15 15.72
CA SER A 151 14.06 8.43 16.53
C SER A 151 14.16 6.93 16.27
N ARG A 152 13.11 6.31 15.71
CA ARG A 152 13.05 4.86 15.47
C ARG A 152 12.08 4.52 14.34
N PHE A 153 12.49 3.59 13.48
CA PHE A 153 11.61 2.91 12.52
C PHE A 153 10.86 1.75 13.19
N VAL A 154 9.54 1.78 13.13
CA VAL A 154 8.68 0.63 13.37
C VAL A 154 7.51 0.73 12.41
N TYR A 155 7.26 -0.33 11.63
CA TYR A 155 6.16 -0.35 10.67
C TYR A 155 4.81 -0.03 11.36
N HIS A 156 4.11 0.96 10.82
CA HIS A 156 2.74 1.33 11.22
C HIS A 156 1.76 0.58 10.30
N PRO A 157 1.19 -0.56 10.71
CA PRO A 157 0.32 -1.34 9.84
C PRO A 157 -0.93 -0.57 9.43
N THR A 158 -1.51 0.17 10.37
CA THR A 158 -2.75 0.93 10.18
C THR A 158 -2.61 2.38 10.59
N SER A 159 -1.71 2.73 11.50
CA SER A 159 -1.69 4.05 12.15
C SER A 159 -0.93 5.15 11.38
N SER A 160 -0.15 4.82 10.34
CA SER A 160 0.42 5.82 9.41
C SER A 160 -0.21 5.70 8.02
N LEU A 161 -0.17 6.80 7.26
CA LEU A 161 -0.75 6.95 5.92
C LEU A 161 -2.28 7.05 5.89
N TRP A 162 -2.82 7.91 6.76
CA TRP A 162 -4.18 8.43 6.62
C TRP A 162 -4.13 9.69 5.75
N ALA A 163 -4.83 9.66 4.61
CA ALA A 163 -5.14 10.82 3.78
C ALA A 163 -6.67 11.04 3.82
#